data_AF-A0A928NIU4-F1
#
_entry.id   AF-A0A928NIU4-F1
#
_cell.length_a   1.000
_cell.length_b   1.000
_cell.length_c   1.000
_cell.angle_alpha   90.00
_cell.angle_beta   90.00
_cell.angle_gamma   90.00
#
_symmetry.space_group_name_H-M   'P 1'
#
loop_
_entity.id
_entity.type
_entity.pdbx_description
1 polymer ?
#
loop_
_entity_poly.entity_id
_entity_poly.type
_entity_poly.pdbx_seq_one_letter_code
_entity_poly.pdbx_strand_id
1 'polypeptide(L)'
;MIFGSLVNQLTRGTNAKCVKESGFEDYFINHSTGVYPANTNGSPFNAMAIAVSGDPITDLNEDLATEQKARATYDNILRLSDDPDVNDVIKFLREREIVHYQRFGEALRRVEEKLTTKNKYYMHN
;
A
#
# COMPACT_ATOMS: atom_id res chain seq x y z
N MET A 1 0.62 13.01 2.65
CA MET A 1 0.81 11.54 2.52
C MET A 1 2.08 11.16 3.29
N ILE A 2 2.00 10.25 4.26
CA ILE A 2 3.11 9.93 5.21
C ILE A 2 4.34 9.36 4.47
N PHE A 3 4.12 8.48 3.49
CA PHE A 3 5.20 7.85 2.73
C PHE A 3 5.98 8.88 1.88
N GLY A 4 5.27 9.79 1.20
CA GLY A 4 5.91 10.85 0.41
C GLY A 4 6.76 11.80 1.26
N SER A 5 6.32 12.12 2.48
CA SER A 5 7.14 12.92 3.41
C SER A 5 8.39 12.18 3.87
N LEU A 6 8.30 10.86 4.12
CA LEU A 6 9.44 10.02 4.48
C LEU A 6 10.50 10.02 3.36
N VAL A 7 10.08 9.74 2.12
CA VAL A 7 10.99 9.75 0.95
C VAL A 7 11.64 11.12 0.78
N ASN A 8 10.84 12.20 0.86
CA ASN A 8 11.38 13.56 0.77
C ASN A 8 12.38 13.87 1.89
N GLN A 9 12.13 13.43 3.13
CA GLN A 9 13.07 13.66 4.24
C GLN A 9 14.38 12.91 4.04
N LEU A 10 14.33 11.67 3.55
CA LEU A 10 15.51 10.86 3.25
C LEU A 10 16.34 11.42 2.09
N THR A 11 15.72 12.08 1.12
CA THR A 11 16.42 12.66 -0.04
C THR A 11 16.89 14.09 0.21
N ARG A 12 16.53 14.73 1.33
CA ARG A 12 16.96 16.11 1.63
C ARG A 12 18.46 16.21 1.84
N GLY A 13 19.09 17.17 1.15
CA GLY A 13 20.51 17.45 1.30
C GLY A 13 21.44 16.43 0.63
N THR A 14 20.88 15.50 -0.17
CA THR A 14 21.69 14.63 -1.03
C THR A 14 22.51 15.48 -2.01
N ASN A 15 23.76 15.07 -2.24
CA ASN A 15 24.66 15.71 -3.19
C ASN A 15 24.90 14.79 -4.40
N ALA A 16 25.39 15.36 -5.50
CA ALA A 16 25.56 14.64 -6.77
C ALA A 16 26.45 13.39 -6.66
N LYS A 17 27.41 13.38 -5.73
CA LYS A 17 28.29 12.21 -5.49
C LYS A 17 27.51 11.06 -4.85
N CYS A 18 26.75 11.35 -3.80
CA CYS A 18 25.92 10.36 -3.10
C CYS A 18 24.89 9.73 -4.04
N VAL A 19 24.24 10.53 -4.89
CA VAL A 19 23.25 10.05 -5.87
C VAL A 19 23.86 9.08 -6.90
N LYS A 20 25.09 9.37 -7.36
CA LYS A 20 25.82 8.48 -8.27
C LYS A 20 26.21 7.17 -7.60
N GLU A 21 26.68 7.23 -6.36
CA GLU A 21 27.08 6.05 -5.60
C GLU A 21 25.89 5.17 -5.18
N SER A 22 24.70 5.76 -5.01
CA SER A 22 23.49 5.04 -4.58
C SER A 22 22.75 4.30 -5.69
N GLY A 23 23.16 4.45 -6.96
CA GLY A 23 22.46 3.87 -8.11
C GLY A 23 21.07 4.50 -8.38
N PHE A 24 20.82 5.68 -7.83
CA PHE A 24 19.53 6.40 -7.95
C PHE A 24 19.61 7.57 -8.96
N GLU A 25 20.64 7.58 -9.81
CA GLU A 25 20.95 8.67 -10.73
C GLU A 25 19.82 8.93 -11.73
N ASP A 26 19.30 7.88 -12.38
CA ASP A 26 18.20 8.01 -13.35
C ASP A 26 16.94 8.62 -12.73
N TYR A 27 16.64 8.29 -11.46
CA TYR A 27 15.53 8.89 -10.74
C TYR A 27 15.75 10.38 -10.51
N PHE A 28 16.95 10.76 -10.05
CA PHE A 28 17.31 12.15 -9.77
C PHE A 28 17.40 13.02 -11.02
N ILE A 29 17.86 12.48 -12.15
CA ILE A 29 17.90 13.22 -13.43
C ILE A 29 16.47 13.60 -13.85
N ASN A 30 15.52 12.67 -13.73
CA ASN A 30 14.15 12.89 -14.16
C ASN A 30 13.32 13.69 -13.16
N HIS A 31 13.54 13.51 -11.85
CA HIS A 31 12.64 14.02 -10.82
C HIS A 31 13.32 14.92 -9.79
N SER A 32 14.64 15.10 -9.86
CA SER A 32 15.45 15.78 -8.85
C SER A 32 15.15 15.20 -7.46
N THR A 33 14.92 16.04 -6.44
CA THR A 33 14.47 15.63 -5.10
C THR A 33 12.95 15.47 -4.99
N GLY A 34 12.22 15.61 -6.10
CA GLY A 34 10.77 15.45 -6.14
C GLY A 34 10.36 14.01 -5.92
N VAL A 35 9.23 13.81 -5.24
CA VAL A 35 8.66 12.47 -5.03
C VAL A 35 7.75 12.13 -6.20
N TYR A 36 8.25 11.29 -7.11
CA TYR A 36 7.48 10.75 -8.23
C TYR A 36 6.77 9.44 -7.85
N PRO A 37 5.45 9.30 -8.07
CA PRO A 37 4.70 8.11 -7.72
C PRO A 37 4.95 6.97 -8.72
N ALA A 38 6.01 6.21 -8.49
CA ALA A 38 6.36 5.01 -9.22
C ALA A 38 6.72 3.87 -8.27
N ASN A 39 6.60 2.63 -8.76
CA ASN A 39 7.10 1.47 -8.02
C ASN A 39 8.65 1.41 -8.06
N THR A 40 9.24 0.42 -7.38
CA THR A 40 10.70 0.23 -7.31
C THR A 40 11.37 -0.04 -8.66
N ASN A 41 10.61 -0.42 -9.68
CA ASN A 41 11.08 -0.63 -11.05
C ASN A 41 10.88 0.61 -11.94
N GLY A 42 10.44 1.73 -11.37
CA GLY A 42 10.20 2.98 -12.09
C GLY A 42 8.88 3.01 -12.88
N SER A 43 8.00 2.01 -12.76
CA SER A 43 6.70 2.03 -13.43
C SER A 43 5.78 3.05 -12.75
N PRO A 44 5.23 4.05 -13.49
CA PRO A 44 4.34 5.04 -12.92
C PRO A 44 3.04 4.41 -12.39
N PHE A 45 2.50 4.98 -11.33
CA PHE A 45 1.13 4.68 -10.91
C PHE A 45 0.15 4.98 -12.05
N ASN A 46 -0.79 4.06 -12.29
CA ASN A 46 -1.85 4.21 -13.28
C ASN A 46 -3.12 3.47 -12.82
N ALA A 47 -4.21 3.61 -13.58
CA ALA A 47 -5.52 3.06 -13.23
C ALA A 47 -5.54 1.52 -13.10
N MET A 48 -4.59 0.79 -13.69
CA MET A 48 -4.51 -0.67 -13.56
C MET A 48 -4.21 -1.16 -12.14
N ALA A 49 -3.74 -0.27 -11.27
CA ALA A 49 -3.52 -0.57 -9.85
C ALA A 49 -4.81 -0.51 -9.01
N ILE A 50 -5.94 -0.09 -9.60
CA ILE A 50 -7.23 0.03 -8.93
C ILE A 50 -8.09 -1.15 -9.37
N ALA A 51 -8.33 -2.08 -8.45
CA ALA A 51 -9.23 -3.20 -8.67
C ALA A 51 -10.67 -2.77 -8.34
N VAL A 52 -11.59 -3.01 -9.27
CA VAL A 52 -13.00 -2.66 -9.13
C VAL A 52 -13.83 -3.54 -10.05
N SER A 53 -14.74 -4.32 -9.47
CA SER A 53 -15.63 -5.23 -10.18
C SER A 53 -17.10 -4.81 -10.05
N GLY A 54 -17.44 -4.03 -9.01
CA GLY A 54 -18.82 -3.66 -8.67
C GLY A 54 -19.58 -4.77 -7.93
N ASP A 55 -18.95 -5.93 -7.73
CA ASP A 55 -19.45 -6.97 -6.83
C ASP A 55 -18.83 -6.77 -5.44
N PRO A 56 -19.63 -6.47 -4.40
CA PRO A 56 -19.09 -6.14 -3.08
C PRO A 56 -18.28 -7.25 -2.41
N ILE A 57 -18.54 -8.53 -2.71
CA ILE A 57 -17.76 -9.65 -2.16
C ILE A 57 -16.39 -9.68 -2.82
N THR A 58 -16.35 -9.57 -4.14
CA THR A 58 -15.12 -9.55 -4.93
C THR A 58 -14.26 -8.35 -4.55
N ASP A 59 -14.84 -7.14 -4.52
CA ASP A 59 -14.12 -5.91 -4.18
C ASP A 59 -13.52 -5.98 -2.76
N LEU A 60 -14.26 -6.52 -1.76
CA LEU A 60 -13.73 -6.69 -0.40
C LEU A 60 -12.62 -7.75 -0.31
N ASN A 61 -12.64 -8.79 -1.14
CA ASN A 61 -11.54 -9.75 -1.21
C ASN A 61 -10.29 -9.13 -1.86
N GLU A 62 -10.47 -8.28 -2.86
CA GLU A 62 -9.38 -7.51 -3.47
C GLU A 62 -8.75 -6.53 -2.46
N ASP A 63 -9.57 -5.85 -1.66
CA ASP A 63 -9.10 -5.00 -0.56
C ASP A 63 -8.29 -5.81 0.46
N LEU A 64 -8.82 -6.94 0.94
CA LEU A 64 -8.11 -7.84 1.87
C LEU A 64 -6.74 -8.29 1.33
N ALA A 65 -6.70 -8.68 0.05
CA ALA A 65 -5.46 -9.09 -0.60
C ALA A 65 -4.47 -7.92 -0.73
N THR A 66 -4.97 -6.72 -1.02
CA THR A 66 -4.17 -5.50 -1.15
C THR A 66 -3.52 -5.13 0.19
N GLU A 67 -4.28 -5.16 1.29
CA GLU A 67 -3.75 -4.87 2.63
C GLU A 67 -2.68 -5.88 3.07
N GLN A 68 -2.85 -7.18 2.75
CA GLN A 68 -1.83 -8.18 3.04
C GLN A 68 -0.55 -8.00 2.21
N LYS A 69 -0.67 -7.60 0.93
CA LYS A 69 0.48 -7.28 0.09
C LYS A 69 1.22 -6.06 0.63
N ALA A 70 0.51 -5.01 1.04
CA ALA A 70 1.10 -3.82 1.65
C ALA A 70 1.85 -4.18 2.95
N ARG A 71 1.21 -4.94 3.86
CA ARG A 71 1.83 -5.46 5.09
C ARG A 71 3.12 -6.24 4.82
N ALA A 72 3.10 -7.13 3.82
CA ALA A 72 4.28 -7.91 3.43
C ALA A 72 5.41 -7.03 2.87
N THR A 73 5.09 -6.00 2.09
CA THR A 73 6.06 -5.01 1.62
C THR A 73 6.70 -4.26 2.78
N TYR A 74 5.94 -3.85 3.79
CA TYR A 74 6.49 -3.21 4.99
C TYR A 74 7.37 -4.16 5.82
N ASP A 75 6.99 -5.43 5.97
CA ASP A 75 7.84 -6.44 6.59
C ASP A 75 9.19 -6.55 5.86
N ASN A 76 9.21 -6.48 4.52
CA ASN A 76 10.45 -6.52 3.74
C ASN A 76 11.30 -5.28 3.97
N ILE A 77 10.71 -4.09 4.05
CA ILE A 77 11.45 -2.86 4.37
C ILE A 77 12.08 -2.94 5.75
N LEU A 78 11.34 -3.41 6.77
CA LEU A 78 11.85 -3.57 8.14
C LEU A 78 13.00 -4.58 8.26
N ARG A 79 13.10 -5.54 7.33
CA ARG A 79 14.26 -6.47 7.26
C ARG A 79 15.50 -5.82 6.66
N LEU A 80 15.34 -4.77 5.86
CA LEU A 80 16.43 -4.11 5.14
C LEU A 80 16.90 -2.82 5.82
N SER A 81 16.02 -2.16 6.57
CA SER A 81 16.27 -0.85 7.18
C SER A 81 16.85 -0.95 8.58
N ASP A 82 17.99 -0.29 8.80
CA ASP A 82 18.65 -0.12 10.10
C ASP A 82 18.37 1.25 10.75
N ASP A 83 17.73 2.19 10.02
CA ASP A 83 17.36 3.51 10.51
C ASP A 83 16.12 3.46 11.43
N PRO A 84 16.25 3.84 12.73
CA PRO A 84 15.12 3.85 13.67
C PRO A 84 13.96 4.77 13.26
N ASP A 85 14.24 5.94 12.68
CA ASP A 85 13.21 6.92 12.31
C ASP A 85 12.38 6.41 11.11
N VAL A 86 13.03 5.74 10.16
CA VAL A 86 12.34 5.01 9.08
C VAL A 86 11.51 3.88 9.65
N ASN A 87 12.10 3.07 10.53
CA ASN A 87 11.47 1.88 11.09
C ASN A 87 10.19 2.19 11.86
N ASP A 88 10.16 3.30 12.61
CA ASP A 88 8.98 3.69 13.39
C ASP A 88 7.81 4.13 12.49
N VAL A 89 8.10 4.85 11.40
CA VAL A 89 7.09 5.19 10.39
C VAL A 89 6.55 3.93 9.71
N ILE A 90 7.41 3.00 9.34
CA ILE A 90 7.02 1.76 8.66
C ILE A 90 6.21 0.85 9.60
N LYS A 91 6.58 0.73 10.89
CA LYS A 91 5.77 0.00 11.88
C LYS A 91 4.37 0.61 12.01
N PHE A 92 4.27 1.93 12.07
CA PHE A 92 2.97 2.61 12.13
C PHE A 92 2.09 2.29 10.92
N LEU A 93 2.64 2.35 9.71
CA LEU A 93 1.90 2.00 8.49
C LEU A 93 1.50 0.53 8.47
N ARG A 94 2.40 -0.36 8.88
CA ARG A 94 2.15 -1.80 8.97
C ARG A 94 1.00 -2.15 9.92
N GLU A 95 0.97 -1.56 11.11
CA GLU A 95 -0.14 -1.79 12.05
C GLU A 95 -1.48 -1.32 11.48
N ARG A 96 -1.48 -0.25 10.68
CA ARG A 96 -2.70 0.21 10.01
C ARG A 96 -3.22 -0.79 8.98
N GLU A 97 -2.35 -1.46 8.22
CA GLU A 97 -2.83 -2.46 7.26
C GLU A 97 -3.42 -3.69 7.96
N ILE A 98 -2.93 -4.03 9.17
CA ILE A 98 -3.56 -5.07 10.00
C ILE A 98 -4.97 -4.64 10.41
N VAL A 99 -5.14 -3.40 10.84
CA VAL A 99 -6.45 -2.85 11.20
C VAL A 99 -7.38 -2.76 9.98
N HIS A 100 -6.88 -2.32 8.81
CA HIS A 100 -7.66 -2.29 7.57
C HIS A 100 -8.11 -3.70 7.17
N TYR A 101 -7.19 -4.67 7.18
CA TYR A 101 -7.50 -6.07 6.89
C TYR A 101 -8.61 -6.62 7.81
N GLN A 102 -8.51 -6.36 9.12
CA GLN A 102 -9.55 -6.79 10.07
C GLN A 102 -10.91 -6.15 9.78
N ARG A 103 -10.93 -4.84 9.47
CA ARG A 103 -12.16 -4.10 9.15
C ARG A 103 -12.80 -4.57 7.84
N PHE A 104 -12.02 -4.81 6.80
CA PHE A 104 -12.53 -5.38 5.54
C PHE A 104 -13.06 -6.80 5.76
N GLY A 105 -12.40 -7.61 6.59
CA GLY A 105 -12.88 -8.95 6.93
C GLY A 105 -14.21 -8.92 7.70
N GLU A 106 -14.39 -7.96 8.61
CA GLU A 106 -15.69 -7.71 9.25
C GLU A 106 -16.76 -7.26 8.26
N ALA A 107 -16.42 -6.37 7.32
CA ALA A 107 -17.34 -5.91 6.29
C ALA A 107 -17.77 -7.06 5.37
N LEU A 108 -16.83 -7.93 4.97
CA LEU A 108 -17.11 -9.09 4.12
C LEU A 108 -18.12 -10.02 4.78
N ARG A 109 -17.91 -10.39 6.04
CA ARG A 109 -18.86 -11.22 6.80
C ARG A 109 -20.27 -10.61 6.83
N ARG A 110 -20.38 -9.30 7.09
CA ARG A 110 -21.68 -8.61 7.13
C ARG A 110 -22.38 -8.58 5.77
N VAL A 111 -21.63 -8.45 4.68
CA VAL A 111 -22.16 -8.48 3.31
C VAL A 111 -22.69 -9.88 2.97
N GLU A 112 -21.90 -10.91 3.25
CA GLU A 112 -22.29 -12.31 3.02
C GLU A 112 -23.53 -12.71 3.83
N GLU A 113 -23.61 -12.30 5.10
CA GLU A 113 -24.78 -12.51 5.95
C GLU A 113 -26.04 -11.86 5.38
N LYS A 114 -25.95 -10.61 4.93
CA LYS A 114 -27.09 -9.89 4.33
C LYS A 114 -27.57 -10.52 3.03
N LEU A 115 -26.65 -10.93 2.16
CA LEU A 115 -26.97 -11.55 0.88
C LEU A 115 -27.59 -12.94 1.08
N THR A 116 -27.04 -13.74 1.99
CA THR A 116 -27.59 -15.05 2.36
C THR A 116 -28.99 -14.91 2.98
N THR A 117 -29.19 -13.90 3.83
CA THR A 117 -30.48 -13.62 4.46
C THR A 117 -31.53 -13.19 3.43
N LYS A 118 -31.19 -12.28 2.50
CA LYS A 118 -32.09 -11.90 1.39
C LYS A 118 -32.48 -13.12 0.54
N ASN A 119 -31.53 -13.97 0.17
CA ASN A 119 -31.82 -15.17 -0.63
C ASN A 119 -32.79 -16.13 0.07
N LYS A 120 -32.75 -16.25 1.41
CA LYS A 120 -33.72 -17.08 2.15
C LYS A 120 -35.15 -16.56 2.08
N TYR A 121 -35.36 -15.24 2.06
CA TYR A 121 -36.70 -14.64 1.97
C TYR A 121 -37.33 -14.74 0.57
N TYR A 122 -36.52 -14.81 -0.50
CA TYR A 122 -37.04 -14.99 -1.87
C TYR A 122 -37.31 -16.46 -2.25
N MET A 123 -36.72 -17.43 -1.52
CA MET A 123 -36.87 -18.86 -1.80
C MET A 123 -38.01 -19.53 -1.00
N HIS A 124 -38.82 -18.76 -0.27
CA HIS A 124 -39.93 -19.25 0.57
C HIS A 124 -41.32 -18.71 0.17
N ASN A 125 -41.48 -18.19 -1.07
CA ASN A 125 -42.76 -17.76 -1.64
C ASN A 125 -43.06 -18.51 -2.93
#